data_AF-A0A3S4FF97-F1
#
_entry.id   AF-A0A3S4FF97-F1
#
_cell.length_a   1.000
_cell.length_b   1.000
_cell.length_c   1.000
_cell.angle_alpha   90.00
_cell.angle_beta   90.00
_cell.angle_gamma   90.00
#
_symmetry.space_group_name_H-M   'P 1'
#
loop_
_entity.id
_entity.type
_entity.pdbx_description
1 polymer ?
#
loop_
_entity_poly.entity_id
_entity_poly.type
_entity_poly.pdbx_seq_one_letter_code
_entity_poly.pdbx_strand_id
1 'polypeptide(L)'
;MEMVRGLVDTLEKHHNVLILDEAVRAAVQLSHRYIPARQLPDKAISLLDTAAARVALTLHTPPASVQFLRQQLKAAEMERSLLQKQEKMGIQSDERRDALTARIFSLNDELTASESRWQRELELVHTLQELRVAESDADDKTTLQQAETALREWQGDAPVVFPEVSAAVVAAIVADWTGIPAGRMVKDEASQVLELPARLAQRVTGQDGALAQIGERIQTARAGLGRSTQTGGRVYAGRAVRCR
;
A
#
# COMPACT_ATOMS: atom_id res chain seq x y z
N MET A 1 20.23 3.87 -7.92
CA MET A 1 19.89 2.76 -7.00
C MET A 1 20.96 2.57 -5.94
N GLU A 2 22.25 2.49 -6.31
CA GLU A 2 23.36 2.31 -5.35
C GLU A 2 23.36 3.34 -4.22
N MET A 3 23.11 4.61 -4.53
CA MET A 3 23.04 5.67 -3.52
C MET A 3 21.90 5.47 -2.50
N VAL A 4 20.75 4.91 -2.91
CA VAL A 4 19.63 4.62 -1.99
C VAL A 4 19.95 3.39 -1.13
N ARG A 5 20.61 2.38 -1.72
CA ARG A 5 21.08 1.20 -0.97
C ARG A 5 22.06 1.56 0.13
N GLY A 6 22.96 2.51 -0.12
CA GLY A 6 23.93 2.97 0.89
C GLY A 6 23.31 3.66 2.11
N LEU A 7 22.02 4.00 2.08
CA LEU A 7 21.29 4.60 3.20
C LEU A 7 20.38 3.61 3.93
N VAL A 8 20.24 2.38 3.43
CA VAL A 8 19.33 1.36 3.98
C VAL A 8 19.69 1.08 5.44
N ASP A 9 20.95 0.74 5.74
CA ASP A 9 21.40 0.43 7.10
C ASP A 9 21.12 1.57 8.09
N THR A 10 21.21 2.83 7.65
CA THR A 10 20.92 4.01 8.49
C THR A 10 19.42 4.12 8.77
N LEU A 11 18.58 3.91 7.75
CA LEU A 11 17.12 3.96 7.88
C LEU A 11 16.58 2.79 8.72
N GLU A 12 17.10 1.59 8.52
CA GLU A 12 16.74 0.40 9.30
C GLU A 12 17.02 0.61 10.79
N LYS A 13 18.20 1.13 11.13
CA LYS A 13 18.58 1.44 12.52
C LYS A 13 17.72 2.55 13.12
N HIS A 14 17.41 3.59 12.34
CA HIS A 14 16.63 4.72 12.83
C HIS A 14 15.18 4.32 13.16
N HIS A 15 14.56 3.50 12.31
CA HIS A 15 13.15 3.10 12.45
C HIS A 15 12.97 1.73 13.13
N ASN A 16 14.05 0.99 13.37
CA ASN A 16 14.05 -0.38 13.89
C ASN A 16 13.18 -1.34 13.06
N VAL A 17 13.36 -1.30 11.74
CA VAL A 17 12.63 -2.14 10.77
C VAL A 17 13.58 -2.74 9.75
N LEU A 18 13.17 -3.85 9.13
CA LEU A 18 13.87 -4.44 7.99
C LEU A 18 13.37 -3.84 6.68
N ILE A 19 14.28 -3.54 5.75
CA ILE A 19 13.97 -3.02 4.42
C ILE A 19 14.42 -4.04 3.36
N LEU A 20 13.47 -4.56 2.60
CA LEU A 20 13.78 -5.49 1.51
C LEU A 20 14.38 -4.77 0.29
N ASP A 21 15.27 -5.45 -0.45
CA ASP A 21 15.84 -4.92 -1.69
C ASP A 21 14.77 -4.65 -2.77
N GLU A 22 13.67 -5.41 -2.76
CA GLU A 22 12.51 -5.11 -3.61
C GLU A 22 11.83 -3.79 -3.27
N ALA A 23 11.80 -3.38 -1.99
CA ALA A 23 11.27 -2.09 -1.58
C ALA A 23 12.16 -0.93 -2.07
N VAL A 24 13.49 -1.11 -2.03
CA VAL A 24 14.44 -0.13 -2.57
C VAL A 24 14.25 0.03 -4.09
N ARG A 25 14.12 -1.09 -4.82
CA ARG A 25 13.82 -1.07 -6.27
C ARG A 25 12.49 -0.37 -6.55
N ALA A 26 11.44 -0.75 -5.82
CA ALA A 26 10.10 -0.15 -5.96
C ALA A 26 10.12 1.35 -5.66
N ALA A 27 10.83 1.77 -4.61
CA ALA A 27 10.93 3.18 -4.23
C ALA A 27 11.55 4.03 -5.35
N VAL A 28 12.61 3.53 -5.99
CA VAL A 28 13.23 4.23 -7.13
C VAL A 28 12.30 4.23 -8.35
N GLN A 29 11.75 3.07 -8.73
CA GLN A 29 10.92 2.93 -9.93
C GLN A 29 9.62 3.73 -9.85
N LEU A 30 8.87 3.58 -8.75
CA LEU A 30 7.57 4.22 -8.56
C LEU A 30 7.71 5.71 -8.34
N SER A 31 8.71 6.17 -7.57
CA SER A 31 8.94 7.61 -7.40
C SER A 31 9.38 8.27 -8.71
N HIS A 32 10.19 7.59 -9.53
CA HIS A 32 10.55 8.08 -10.86
C HIS A 32 9.32 8.30 -11.73
N ARG A 33 8.41 7.33 -11.76
CA ARG A 33 7.25 7.30 -12.65
C ARG A 33 6.09 8.18 -12.19
N TYR A 34 5.77 8.19 -10.91
CA TYR A 34 4.53 8.77 -10.40
C TYR A 34 4.73 10.05 -9.56
N ILE A 35 5.96 10.39 -9.18
CA ILE A 35 6.28 11.57 -8.38
C ILE A 35 7.19 12.51 -9.21
N PRO A 36 6.65 13.31 -10.13
CA PRO A 36 7.45 14.17 -11.01
C PRO A 36 8.00 15.42 -10.31
N ALA A 37 7.39 15.84 -9.19
CA ALA A 37 7.72 17.11 -8.52
C ALA A 37 9.11 17.15 -7.85
N ARG A 38 9.82 16.02 -7.79
CA ARG A 38 11.13 15.89 -7.13
C ARG A 38 12.10 15.06 -7.99
N GLN A 39 13.40 15.28 -7.77
CA GLN A 39 14.46 14.56 -8.47
C GLN A 39 14.90 13.29 -7.72
N LEU A 40 15.43 12.33 -8.46
CA LEU A 40 16.19 11.23 -7.87
C LEU A 40 17.56 11.75 -7.43
N PRO A 41 18.13 11.28 -6.33
CA PRO A 41 17.66 10.17 -5.47
C PRO A 41 16.69 10.60 -4.36
N ASP A 42 16.59 11.90 -4.06
CA ASP A 42 15.90 12.43 -2.88
C ASP A 42 14.47 11.92 -2.71
N LYS A 43 13.69 11.88 -3.81
CA LYS A 43 12.31 11.39 -3.75
C LYS A 43 12.18 9.92 -3.38
N ALA A 44 13.14 9.09 -3.77
CA ALA A 44 13.15 7.67 -3.42
C ALA A 44 13.52 7.50 -1.94
N ILE A 45 14.45 8.32 -1.45
CA ILE A 45 14.86 8.34 -0.03
C ILE A 45 13.68 8.78 0.84
N SER A 46 13.01 9.89 0.52
CA SER A 46 11.84 10.35 1.29
C SER A 46 10.70 9.33 1.30
N LEU A 47 10.48 8.65 0.17
CA LEU A 47 9.46 7.61 0.06
C LEU A 47 9.81 6.39 0.93
N LEU A 48 11.07 5.95 0.90
CA LEU A 48 11.55 4.83 1.69
C LEU A 48 11.54 5.13 3.20
N ASP A 49 11.94 6.35 3.58
CA ASP A 49 11.88 6.82 4.97
C ASP A 49 10.44 6.87 5.50
N THR A 50 9.49 7.37 4.69
CA THR A 50 8.06 7.33 5.03
C THR A 50 7.56 5.89 5.17
N ALA A 51 8.05 4.97 4.33
CA ALA A 51 7.69 3.56 4.40
C ALA A 51 8.20 2.88 5.66
N ALA A 52 9.47 3.13 6.01
CA ALA A 52 10.07 2.66 7.24
C ALA A 52 9.32 3.18 8.48
N ALA A 53 9.04 4.48 8.52
CA ALA A 53 8.27 5.10 9.59
C ALA A 53 6.86 4.48 9.71
N ARG A 54 6.18 4.23 8.58
CA ARG A 54 4.85 3.62 8.57
C ARG A 54 4.88 2.18 9.12
N VAL A 55 5.85 1.37 8.70
CA VAL A 55 6.00 0.00 9.20
C VAL A 55 6.29 0.02 10.70
N ALA A 56 7.22 0.86 11.15
CA ALA A 56 7.55 1.02 12.57
C ALA A 56 6.31 1.39 13.40
N LEU A 57 5.45 2.29 12.89
CA LEU A 57 4.20 2.63 13.56
C LEU A 57 3.25 1.43 13.69
N THR A 58 3.15 0.56 12.67
CA THR A 58 2.27 -0.62 12.75
C THR A 58 2.69 -1.64 13.79
N LEU A 59 3.98 -1.69 14.13
CA LEU A 59 4.53 -2.58 15.16
C LEU A 59 4.25 -2.09 16.59
N HIS A 60 4.05 -0.78 16.78
CA HIS A 60 3.98 -0.18 18.11
C HIS A 60 2.65 0.51 18.42
N THR A 61 1.81 0.75 17.42
CA THR A 61 0.59 1.55 17.55
C THR A 61 -0.63 0.78 17.04
N PRO A 62 -1.79 0.83 17.74
CA PRO A 62 -3.03 0.27 17.24
C PRO A 62 -3.39 0.83 15.86
N PRO A 63 -3.96 0.02 14.95
CA PRO A 63 -4.37 0.49 13.64
C PRO A 63 -5.48 1.53 13.73
N ALA A 64 -5.61 2.37 12.70
CA ALA A 64 -6.60 3.43 12.67
C ALA A 64 -8.05 2.92 12.83
N SER A 65 -8.35 1.71 12.33
CA SER A 65 -9.65 1.06 12.51
C SER A 65 -9.98 0.81 13.99
N VAL A 66 -9.04 0.26 14.76
CA VAL A 66 -9.18 0.03 16.21
C VAL A 66 -9.29 1.37 16.95
N GLN A 67 -8.45 2.35 16.63
CA GLN A 67 -8.53 3.68 17.26
C GLN A 67 -9.88 4.36 17.01
N PHE A 68 -10.41 4.26 15.79
CA PHE A 68 -11.70 4.82 15.41
C PHE A 68 -12.86 4.13 16.14
N LEU A 69 -12.83 2.80 16.25
CA LEU A 69 -13.82 2.03 17.03
C LEU A 69 -13.79 2.41 18.51
N ARG A 70 -12.60 2.55 19.11
CA ARG A 70 -12.46 3.02 20.50
C ARG A 70 -13.07 4.40 20.71
N GLN A 71 -12.84 5.32 19.77
CA GLN A 71 -13.41 6.67 19.85
C GLN A 71 -14.93 6.67 19.72
N GLN A 72 -15.48 5.88 18.79
CA GLN A 72 -16.93 5.73 18.62
C GLN A 72 -17.60 5.13 19.86
N LEU A 73 -17.01 4.07 20.41
CA LEU A 73 -17.51 3.42 21.63
C LEU A 73 -17.56 4.43 22.78
N LYS A 74 -16.47 5.16 23.02
CA LYS A 74 -16.39 6.19 24.06
C LYS A 74 -17.45 7.28 23.88
N ALA A 75 -17.70 7.72 22.64
CA ALA A 75 -18.74 8.71 22.36
C ALA A 75 -20.14 8.17 22.68
N ALA A 76 -20.45 6.94 22.27
CA ALA A 76 -21.73 6.30 22.54
C ALA A 76 -21.97 6.06 24.04
N GLU A 77 -20.93 5.65 24.78
CA GLU A 77 -20.98 5.47 26.22
C GLU A 77 -21.21 6.79 26.97
N MET A 78 -20.56 7.86 26.52
CA MET A 78 -20.78 9.20 27.07
C MET A 78 -22.24 9.64 26.85
N GLU A 79 -22.78 9.46 25.64
CA GLU A 79 -24.18 9.77 25.34
C GLU A 79 -25.14 8.97 26.23
N ARG A 80 -24.92 7.65 26.37
CA ARG A 80 -25.71 6.79 27.27
C ARG A 80 -25.65 7.30 28.72
N SER A 81 -24.48 7.74 29.19
CA SER A 81 -24.32 8.26 30.55
C SER A 81 -25.10 9.56 30.80
N LEU A 82 -25.26 10.40 29.77
CA LEU A 82 -26.05 11.63 29.85
C LEU A 82 -27.54 11.32 29.87
N LEU A 83 -28.00 10.40 29.04
CA LEU A 83 -29.40 9.94 29.06
C LEU A 83 -29.78 9.32 30.41
N GLN A 84 -28.91 8.49 30.99
CA GLN A 84 -29.13 7.92 32.32
C GLN A 84 -29.26 8.98 33.43
N LYS A 85 -28.61 10.14 33.29
CA LYS A 85 -28.78 11.26 34.22
C LYS A 85 -30.13 11.96 34.01
N GLN A 86 -30.59 12.10 32.78
CA GLN A 86 -31.89 12.70 32.44
C GLN A 86 -33.05 11.81 32.92
N GLU A 87 -32.92 10.49 32.80
CA GLU A 87 -33.91 9.53 33.32
C GLU A 87 -34.07 9.64 34.85
N LYS A 88 -32.97 9.85 35.59
CA LYS A 88 -33.02 10.13 37.04
C LYS A 88 -33.73 11.43 37.38
N MET A 89 -33.81 12.37 36.44
CA MET A 89 -34.56 13.63 36.57
C MET A 89 -36.01 13.50 36.06
N GLY A 90 -36.44 12.29 35.67
CA GLY A 90 -37.81 12.01 35.21
C GLY A 90 -38.04 12.27 33.71
N ILE A 91 -37.01 12.58 32.92
CA ILE A 91 -37.13 12.71 31.46
C ILE A 91 -36.95 11.32 30.85
N GLN A 92 -38.04 10.74 30.33
CA GLN A 92 -38.02 9.40 29.73
C GLN A 92 -37.46 9.42 28.31
N SER A 93 -36.59 8.47 27.98
CA SER A 93 -35.97 8.31 26.66
C SER A 93 -35.60 6.84 26.37
N ASP A 94 -36.51 5.92 26.70
CA ASP A 94 -36.27 4.47 26.68
C ASP A 94 -35.84 3.94 25.30
N GLU A 95 -36.53 4.32 24.22
CA GLU A 95 -36.18 3.87 22.86
C GLU A 95 -34.75 4.28 22.46
N ARG A 96 -34.35 5.51 22.78
CA ARG A 96 -33.00 6.02 22.49
C ARG A 96 -31.95 5.34 23.36
N ARG A 97 -32.26 5.05 24.62
CA ARG A 97 -31.38 4.29 25.54
C ARG A 97 -31.16 2.87 25.02
N ASP A 98 -32.21 2.20 24.59
CA ASP A 98 -32.13 0.83 24.07
C ASP A 98 -31.34 0.79 22.76
N ALA A 99 -31.57 1.73 21.84
CA ALA A 99 -30.79 1.87 20.62
C ALA A 99 -29.30 2.10 20.88
N LEU A 100 -28.95 2.99 21.82
CA LEU A 100 -27.55 3.23 22.21
C LEU A 100 -26.92 2.01 22.88
N THR A 101 -27.69 1.27 23.68
CA THR A 101 -27.19 0.05 24.32
C THR A 101 -26.88 -1.03 23.29
N ALA A 102 -27.76 -1.22 22.31
CA ALA A 102 -27.51 -2.11 21.18
C ALA A 102 -26.31 -1.66 20.34
N ARG A 103 -26.17 -0.35 20.10
CA ARG A 103 -25.02 0.21 19.36
C ARG A 103 -23.70 0.00 20.10
N ILE A 104 -23.66 0.24 21.41
CA ILE A 104 -22.49 -0.02 22.26
C ILE A 104 -22.10 -1.50 22.20
N PHE A 105 -23.08 -2.40 22.29
CA PHE A 105 -22.83 -3.84 22.19
C PHE A 105 -22.19 -4.22 20.85
N SER A 106 -22.75 -3.75 19.72
CA SER A 106 -22.18 -3.97 18.38
C SER A 106 -20.78 -3.37 18.23
N LEU A 107 -20.56 -2.13 18.69
CA LEU A 107 -19.24 -1.48 18.64
C LEU A 107 -18.20 -2.23 19.48
N ASN A 108 -18.60 -2.75 20.64
CA ASN A 108 -17.70 -3.51 21.50
C ASN A 108 -17.32 -4.87 20.88
N ASP A 109 -18.27 -5.55 20.24
CA ASP A 109 -18.02 -6.80 19.52
C ASP A 109 -17.05 -6.58 18.33
N GLU A 110 -17.32 -5.57 17.50
CA GLU A 110 -16.43 -5.18 16.39
C GLU A 110 -15.02 -4.78 16.87
N LEU A 111 -14.93 -4.04 17.98
CA LEU A 111 -13.67 -3.64 18.59
C LEU A 111 -12.89 -4.86 19.07
N THR A 112 -13.54 -5.76 19.80
CA THR A 112 -12.91 -6.97 20.35
C THR A 112 -12.39 -7.86 19.23
N ALA A 113 -13.15 -8.03 18.14
CA ALA A 113 -12.72 -8.80 16.97
C ALA A 113 -11.50 -8.14 16.29
N SER A 114 -11.53 -6.82 16.10
CA SER A 114 -10.44 -6.07 15.46
C SER A 114 -9.17 -6.05 16.29
N GLU A 115 -9.28 -5.88 17.61
CA GLU A 115 -8.15 -5.94 18.55
C GLU A 115 -7.54 -7.34 18.60
N SER A 116 -8.37 -8.38 18.64
CA SER A 116 -7.91 -9.78 18.64
C SER A 116 -7.14 -10.11 17.35
N ARG A 117 -7.64 -9.66 16.20
CA ARG A 117 -6.94 -9.82 14.91
C ARG A 117 -5.58 -9.10 14.93
N TRP A 118 -5.57 -7.83 15.34
CA TRP A 118 -4.34 -7.03 15.39
C TRP A 118 -3.30 -7.66 16.33
N GLN A 119 -3.71 -8.08 17.52
CA GLN A 119 -2.81 -8.71 18.49
C GLN A 119 -2.24 -10.03 17.97
N ARG A 120 -3.07 -10.83 17.29
CA ARG A 120 -2.61 -12.09 16.69
C ARG A 120 -1.62 -11.88 15.55
N GLU A 121 -1.86 -10.88 14.69
CA GLU A 121 -0.90 -10.49 13.66
C GLU A 121 0.42 -10.01 14.27
N LEU A 122 0.37 -9.20 15.33
CA LEU A 122 1.55 -8.71 16.02
C LEU A 122 2.38 -9.84 16.62
N GLU A 123 1.73 -10.83 17.25
CA GLU A 123 2.38 -12.01 17.79
C GLU A 123 3.12 -12.81 16.70
N LEU A 124 2.45 -13.08 15.58
CA LEU A 124 3.06 -13.79 14.45
C LEU A 124 4.26 -13.02 13.87
N VAL A 125 4.15 -11.70 13.74
CA VAL A 125 5.25 -10.85 13.27
C VAL A 125 6.44 -10.89 14.24
N HIS A 126 6.21 -10.83 15.55
CA HIS A 126 7.28 -10.95 16.54
C HIS A 126 7.97 -12.31 16.48
N THR A 127 7.22 -13.41 16.41
CA THR A 127 7.82 -14.75 16.29
C THR A 127 8.69 -14.88 15.03
N LEU A 128 8.26 -14.28 13.92
CA LEU A 128 9.01 -14.27 12.67
C LEU A 128 10.28 -13.41 12.76
N GLN A 129 10.23 -12.28 13.47
CA GLN A 129 11.42 -11.46 13.74
C GLN A 129 12.43 -12.18 14.65
N GLU A 130 11.96 -12.87 15.68
CA GLU A 130 12.80 -13.67 16.59
C GLU A 130 13.51 -14.81 15.85
N LEU A 131 12.77 -15.56 15.02
CA LEU A 131 13.32 -16.64 14.19
C LEU A 131 14.37 -16.15 13.19
N ARG A 132 14.28 -14.89 12.74
CA ARG A 132 15.27 -14.29 11.82
C ARG A 132 16.56 -13.87 12.51
N VAL A 133 16.50 -13.53 13.80
CA VAL A 133 17.69 -13.13 14.59
C VAL A 133 18.47 -14.35 15.09
N ALA A 134 17.79 -15.49 15.28
CA ALA A 134 18.46 -16.76 15.50
C ALA A 134 19.22 -17.18 14.23
N GLU A 135 20.54 -16.89 14.16
CA GLU A 135 21.41 -17.28 13.04
C GLU A 135 21.34 -18.80 12.79
N SER A 136 21.12 -19.16 11.51
CA SER A 136 20.46 -20.41 11.11
C SER A 136 21.34 -21.66 11.03
N ASP A 137 20.88 -22.74 11.66
CA ASP A 137 21.06 -24.12 11.20
C ASP A 137 20.01 -24.48 10.11
N ALA A 138 20.15 -25.64 9.46
CA ALA A 138 19.25 -26.06 8.38
C ALA A 138 17.78 -26.28 8.83
N ASP A 139 17.56 -26.67 10.09
CA ASP A 139 16.21 -26.84 10.67
C ASP A 139 15.50 -25.49 10.85
N ASP A 140 16.22 -24.44 11.24
CA ASP A 140 15.66 -23.10 11.47
C ASP A 140 15.15 -22.44 10.18
N LYS A 141 15.68 -22.85 9.03
CA LYS A 141 15.19 -22.37 7.74
C LYS A 141 13.80 -22.92 7.41
N THR A 142 13.49 -24.15 7.82
CA THR A 142 12.17 -24.75 7.59
C THR A 142 11.11 -24.15 8.50
N THR A 143 11.45 -23.86 9.76
CA THR A 143 10.55 -23.21 10.72
C THR A 143 10.25 -21.77 10.33
N LEU A 144 11.25 -21.03 9.82
CA LEU A 144 11.05 -19.67 9.30
C LEU A 144 10.08 -19.65 8.11
N GLN A 145 10.22 -20.58 7.16
CA GLN A 145 9.29 -20.70 6.02
C GLN A 145 7.86 -21.04 6.46
N GLN A 146 7.71 -21.89 7.48
CA GLN A 146 6.40 -22.20 8.05
C GLN A 146 5.77 -20.98 8.72
N ALA A 147 6.56 -20.20 9.48
CA ALA A 147 6.10 -18.96 10.10
C ALA A 147 5.68 -17.91 9.08
N GLU A 148 6.46 -17.72 8.00
CA GLU A 148 6.12 -16.83 6.89
C GLU A 148 4.81 -17.24 6.21
N THR A 149 4.62 -18.54 5.99
CA THR A 149 3.39 -19.08 5.38
C THR A 149 2.18 -18.87 6.30
N ALA A 150 2.32 -19.19 7.59
CA ALA A 150 1.26 -18.99 8.57
C ALA A 150 0.85 -17.52 8.71
N LEU A 151 1.83 -16.60 8.71
CA LEU A 151 1.55 -15.16 8.72
C LEU A 151 0.75 -14.75 7.49
N ARG A 152 1.17 -15.20 6.31
CA ARG A 152 0.50 -14.86 5.05
C ARG A 152 -0.92 -15.41 4.97
N GLU A 153 -1.15 -16.64 5.43
CA GLU A 153 -2.48 -17.25 5.50
C GLU A 153 -3.41 -16.49 6.44
N TRP A 154 -2.90 -16.05 7.60
CA TRP A 154 -3.69 -15.28 8.55
C TRP A 154 -4.01 -13.86 8.07
N GLN A 155 -3.04 -13.17 7.47
CA GLN A 155 -3.20 -11.79 7.00
C GLN A 155 -4.13 -11.66 5.79
N GLY A 156 -4.12 -12.65 4.90
CA GLY A 156 -4.90 -12.63 3.65
C GLY A 156 -4.59 -11.37 2.82
N ASP A 157 -5.64 -10.71 2.32
CA ASP A 157 -5.52 -9.56 1.41
C ASP A 157 -5.38 -8.20 2.13
N ALA A 158 -5.53 -8.16 3.46
CA ALA A 158 -5.60 -6.91 4.22
C ALA A 158 -4.72 -6.97 5.48
N PRO A 159 -3.39 -6.95 5.34
CA PRO A 159 -2.47 -6.94 6.47
C PRO A 159 -2.64 -5.66 7.32
N VAL A 160 -2.68 -5.83 8.63
CA VAL A 160 -2.77 -4.74 9.61
C VAL A 160 -1.39 -4.39 10.16
N VAL A 161 -0.56 -5.41 10.36
CA VAL A 161 0.84 -5.27 10.83
C VAL A 161 1.79 -5.70 9.72
N PHE A 162 2.81 -4.88 9.45
CA PHE A 162 3.83 -5.20 8.45
C PHE A 162 5.13 -5.65 9.15
N PRO A 163 5.68 -6.83 8.83
CA PRO A 163 6.94 -7.28 9.44
C PRO A 163 8.16 -6.52 8.91
N GLU A 164 8.08 -6.01 7.67
CA GLU A 164 9.18 -5.41 6.93
C GLU A 164 8.67 -4.41 5.89
N VAL A 165 9.57 -3.55 5.41
CA VAL A 165 9.29 -2.65 4.30
C VAL A 165 9.43 -3.44 3.00
N SER A 166 8.28 -3.77 2.39
CA SER A 166 8.18 -4.48 1.12
C SER A 166 7.81 -3.56 -0.05
N ALA A 167 7.88 -4.08 -1.28
CA ALA A 167 7.43 -3.34 -2.46
C ALA A 167 5.94 -2.93 -2.37
N ALA A 168 5.11 -3.75 -1.71
CA ALA A 168 3.69 -3.47 -1.51
C ALA A 168 3.46 -2.25 -0.61
N VAL A 169 4.22 -2.13 0.49
CA VAL A 169 4.14 -0.98 1.40
C VAL A 169 4.52 0.31 0.66
N VAL A 170 5.60 0.27 -0.10
CA VAL A 170 6.04 1.41 -0.91
C VAL A 170 4.99 1.81 -1.94
N ALA A 171 4.39 0.83 -2.64
CA ALA A 171 3.33 1.09 -3.61
C ALA A 171 2.08 1.70 -2.96
N ALA A 172 1.71 1.26 -1.75
CA ALA A 172 0.60 1.83 -1.00
C ALA A 172 0.82 3.31 -0.67
N ILE A 173 2.04 3.70 -0.26
CA ILE A 173 2.36 5.11 0.03
C ILE A 173 2.31 5.97 -1.23
N VAL A 174 2.84 5.47 -2.34
CA VAL A 174 2.74 6.18 -3.62
C VAL A 174 1.27 6.31 -4.04
N ALA A 175 0.44 5.29 -3.79
CA ALA A 175 -0.98 5.37 -4.03
C ALA A 175 -1.66 6.46 -3.18
N ASP A 176 -1.31 6.56 -1.90
CA ASP A 176 -1.82 7.61 -1.01
C ASP A 176 -1.41 9.02 -1.49
N TRP A 177 -0.18 9.18 -1.96
CA TRP A 177 0.33 10.49 -2.40
C TRP A 177 -0.19 10.93 -3.77
N THR A 178 -0.48 9.97 -4.64
CA THR A 178 -0.80 10.25 -6.06
C THR A 178 -2.27 10.01 -6.41
N GLY A 179 -3.01 9.29 -5.56
CA GLY A 179 -4.37 8.82 -5.83
C GLY A 179 -4.45 7.67 -6.84
N ILE A 180 -3.32 7.16 -7.34
CA ILE A 180 -3.28 6.07 -8.32
C ILE A 180 -3.28 4.73 -7.55
N PRO A 181 -4.22 3.81 -7.78
CA PRO A 181 -4.27 2.55 -7.02
C PRO A 181 -3.01 1.70 -7.21
N ALA A 182 -2.47 1.14 -6.11
CA ALA A 182 -1.28 0.27 -6.13
C ALA A 182 -1.44 -0.92 -7.10
N GLY A 183 -2.63 -1.51 -7.20
CA GLY A 183 -2.92 -2.58 -8.16
C GLY A 183 -2.74 -2.18 -9.64
N ARG A 184 -2.85 -0.89 -10.00
CA ARG A 184 -2.48 -0.42 -11.35
C ARG A 184 -0.97 -0.26 -11.53
N MET A 185 -0.23 -0.05 -10.44
CA MET A 185 1.23 0.13 -10.44
C MET A 185 1.96 -1.21 -10.55
N VAL A 186 1.42 -2.27 -9.95
CA VAL A 186 1.98 -3.63 -9.93
C VAL A 186 1.75 -4.39 -11.26
N LYS A 187 0.92 -3.86 -12.16
CA LYS A 187 0.73 -4.47 -13.49
C LYS A 187 2.05 -4.43 -14.26
N ASP A 188 2.46 -5.60 -14.74
CA ASP A 188 3.67 -5.79 -15.52
C ASP A 188 3.77 -4.75 -16.65
N GLU A 189 4.85 -3.97 -16.59
CA GLU A 189 5.13 -2.90 -17.55
C GLU A 189 5.30 -3.47 -18.96
N ALA A 190 5.84 -4.68 -19.10
CA ALA A 190 5.97 -5.35 -20.39
C ALA A 190 4.59 -5.66 -20.98
N SER A 191 3.70 -6.26 -20.18
CA SER A 191 2.31 -6.51 -20.56
C SER A 191 1.57 -5.22 -20.96
N GLN A 192 1.75 -4.12 -20.24
CA GLN A 192 1.13 -2.83 -20.60
C GLN A 192 1.60 -2.29 -21.96
N VAL A 193 2.89 -2.45 -22.26
CA VAL A 193 3.48 -1.98 -23.53
C VAL A 193 3.05 -2.87 -24.70
N LEU A 194 2.88 -4.17 -24.46
CA LEU A 194 2.36 -5.13 -25.45
C LEU A 194 0.88 -4.87 -25.79
N GLU A 195 0.05 -4.58 -24.78
CA GLU A 195 -1.39 -4.30 -24.96
C GLU A 195 -1.69 -2.87 -25.48
N LEU A 196 -0.71 -1.98 -25.47
CA LEU A 196 -0.89 -0.56 -25.78
C LEU A 196 -1.58 -0.30 -27.13
N PRO A 197 -1.19 -0.95 -28.25
CA PRO A 197 -1.82 -0.68 -29.55
C PRO A 197 -3.30 -1.07 -29.57
N ALA A 198 -3.64 -2.23 -28.97
CA ALA A 198 -5.02 -2.71 -28.87
C ALA A 198 -5.90 -1.77 -28.04
N ARG A 199 -5.35 -1.24 -26.93
CA ARG A 199 -6.06 -0.26 -26.09
C ARG A 199 -6.28 1.08 -26.78
N LEU A 200 -5.32 1.53 -27.59
CA LEU A 200 -5.47 2.77 -28.36
C LEU A 200 -6.51 2.61 -29.48
N ALA A 201 -6.58 1.45 -30.13
CA ALA A 201 -7.56 1.16 -31.17
C ALA A 201 -9.02 1.21 -30.67
N GLN A 202 -9.26 0.94 -29.37
CA GLN A 202 -10.58 1.09 -28.76
C GLN A 202 -11.08 2.55 -28.71
N ARG A 203 -10.16 3.52 -28.77
CA ARG A 203 -10.47 4.96 -28.65
C ARG A 203 -10.17 5.76 -29.91
N VAL A 204 -9.31 5.24 -30.78
CA VAL A 204 -8.87 5.90 -32.00
C VAL A 204 -9.40 5.11 -33.19
N THR A 205 -10.37 5.68 -33.91
CA THR A 205 -11.01 5.03 -35.05
C THR A 205 -10.28 5.34 -36.37
N GLY A 206 -10.08 4.31 -37.19
CA GLY A 206 -9.59 4.44 -38.57
C GLY A 206 -8.09 4.70 -38.75
N GLN A 207 -7.26 4.45 -37.72
CA GLN A 207 -5.81 4.69 -37.74
C GLN A 207 -4.98 3.45 -37.38
N ASP A 208 -5.49 2.24 -37.68
CA ASP A 208 -4.88 0.98 -37.23
C ASP A 208 -3.42 0.83 -37.64
N GLY A 209 -3.08 1.22 -38.89
CA GLY A 209 -1.71 1.18 -39.39
C GLY A 209 -0.76 2.17 -38.68
N ALA A 210 -1.26 3.34 -38.27
CA ALA A 210 -0.46 4.31 -37.51
C ALA A 210 -0.25 3.85 -36.06
N LEU A 211 -1.29 3.26 -35.44
CA LEU A 211 -1.21 2.70 -34.09
C LEU A 211 -0.24 1.52 -34.02
N ALA A 212 -0.23 0.65 -35.02
CA ALA A 212 0.72 -0.46 -35.12
C ALA A 212 2.18 0.02 -35.18
N GLN A 213 2.48 1.01 -36.03
CA GLN A 213 3.82 1.59 -36.14
C GLN A 213 4.27 2.31 -34.85
N ILE A 214 3.36 3.01 -34.18
CA ILE A 214 3.65 3.64 -32.89
C ILE A 214 3.92 2.57 -31.83
N GLY A 215 3.11 1.50 -31.81
CA GLY A 215 3.26 0.35 -30.93
C GLY A 215 4.62 -0.31 -31.03
N GLU A 216 5.01 -0.70 -32.25
CA GLU A 216 6.29 -1.35 -32.54
C GLU A 216 7.48 -0.48 -32.10
N ARG A 217 7.41 0.84 -32.32
CA ARG A 217 8.44 1.78 -31.90
C ARG A 217 8.54 1.91 -30.38
N ILE A 218 7.41 2.02 -29.69
CA ILE A 218 7.39 2.10 -28.23
C ILE A 218 7.96 0.79 -27.63
N GLN A 219 7.58 -0.35 -28.19
CA GLN A 219 8.11 -1.68 -27.81
C GLN A 219 9.63 -1.75 -28.04
N THR A 220 10.11 -1.35 -29.21
CA THR A 220 11.54 -1.35 -29.56
C THR A 220 12.35 -0.42 -28.66
N ALA A 221 11.82 0.78 -28.37
CA ALA A 221 12.45 1.74 -27.47
C ALA A 221 12.51 1.20 -26.04
N ARG A 222 11.45 0.53 -25.56
CA ARG A 222 11.41 -0.08 -24.23
C ARG A 222 12.27 -1.34 -24.10
N ALA A 223 12.46 -2.09 -25.17
CA ALA A 223 13.39 -3.22 -25.22
C ALA A 223 14.86 -2.80 -25.27
N GLY A 224 15.16 -1.49 -25.32
CA GLY A 224 16.53 -0.99 -25.43
C GLY A 224 17.18 -1.28 -26.80
N LEU A 225 16.40 -1.72 -27.78
CA LEU A 225 16.86 -2.09 -29.12
C LEU A 225 16.90 -0.89 -30.10
N GLY A 226 16.54 0.31 -29.62
CA GLY A 226 16.58 1.56 -30.39
C GLY A 226 17.87 2.36 -30.20
N ARG A 227 18.36 2.99 -31.27
CA ARG A 227 19.53 3.89 -31.24
C ARG A 227 19.24 5.10 -30.33
N SER A 228 20.05 5.29 -29.28
CA SER A 228 19.76 6.12 -28.09
C SER A 228 19.74 7.65 -28.29
N THR A 229 19.93 8.18 -29.50
CA THR A 229 20.17 9.63 -29.72
C THR A 229 19.14 10.36 -30.58
N GLN A 230 17.99 9.76 -30.90
CA GLN A 230 16.97 10.45 -31.70
C GLN A 230 15.65 10.58 -30.95
N THR A 231 15.49 11.69 -30.23
CA THR A 231 14.17 12.16 -29.74
C THR A 231 13.28 12.38 -30.97
N GLY A 232 12.36 11.45 -31.19
CA GLY A 232 11.55 11.35 -32.40
C GLY A 232 10.54 12.49 -32.55
N GLY A 233 10.99 13.62 -33.11
CA GLY A 233 10.08 14.57 -33.75
C GLY A 233 9.60 14.00 -35.08
N ARG A 234 8.30 13.68 -35.20
CA ARG A 234 7.65 13.50 -36.51
C ARG A 234 6.47 14.44 -36.64
N VAL A 235 6.35 15.01 -37.84
CA VAL A 235 5.23 15.83 -38.28
C VAL A 235 4.08 14.90 -38.65
N TYR A 236 2.95 15.02 -37.95
CA TYR A 236 1.71 14.33 -38.30
C TYR A 236 0.89 15.25 -39.21
N ALA A 237 0.76 14.91 -40.50
CA ALA A 237 -0.16 15.58 -41.40
C ALA A 237 -1.53 14.88 -41.30
N GLY A 238 -2.48 15.47 -40.56
CA GLY A 238 -3.82 14.91 -40.35
C GLY A 238 -4.91 15.61 -41.16
N ARG A 239 -5.84 14.84 -41.76
CA ARG A 239 -7.18 15.34 -42.13
C ARG A 239 -8.06 15.35 -40.88
N ALA A 240 -8.85 16.42 -40.71
CA ALA A 240 -9.70 16.63 -39.55
C ALA A 240 -10.68 15.46 -39.32
N VAL A 241 -10.63 14.88 -38.14
CA VAL A 241 -11.59 13.86 -37.67
C VAL A 241 -12.68 14.58 -36.89
N ARG A 242 -13.95 14.43 -37.31
CA ARG A 242 -15.10 14.85 -36.50
C ARG A 242 -15.34 13.80 -35.42
N CYS A 243 -15.18 14.20 -34.15
CA CYS A 243 -15.77 13.46 -33.05
C CYS A 243 -17.31 13.59 -33.10
N ARG A 244 -18.01 12.48 -32.89
CA ARG A 244 -19.41 12.49 -32.45
C ARG A 244 -19.45 12.37 -30.94
#